data_AF-A0A9D2PP13-F1
#
_entry.id   AF-A0A9D2PP13-F1
#
_cell.length_a   1.000
_cell.length_b   1.000
_cell.length_c   1.000
_cell.angle_alpha   90.00
_cell.angle_beta   90.00
_cell.angle_gamma   90.00
#
_symmetry.space_group_name_H-M   'P 1'
#
loop_
_entity.id
_entity.type
_entity.pdbx_description
1 polymer ?
#
loop_
_entity_poly.entity_id
_entity_poly.type
_entity_poly.pdbx_seq_one_letter_code
_entity_poly.pdbx_strand_id
1 'polypeptide(L)'
;MEIVKVAALGMTGMLLGLLLKETKPEYSVYLSLAAGILIFSYMAGKLEYLFDSVLKIQEYLPLDTKYLTTLLKMIGITYIGQFSSGLCRDAGYGTLAAQIEVFAKLYIMVLSMPVLLALMEAIHGFLS
;
A
#
# COMPACT_ATOMS: atom_id res chain seq x y z
N MET A 1 -14.75 7.21 15.67
CA MET A 1 -14.15 5.96 15.15
C MET A 1 -13.95 6.11 13.65
N GLU A 2 -12.74 6.45 13.21
CA GLU A 2 -12.44 6.71 11.79
C GLU A 2 -12.62 5.46 10.91
N ILE A 3 -12.33 4.27 11.45
CA ILE A 3 -12.54 3.01 10.73
C ILE A 3 -14.02 2.75 10.39
N VAL A 4 -14.94 3.19 11.26
CA VAL A 4 -16.38 3.09 11.01
C VAL A 4 -16.80 4.02 9.86
N LYS A 5 -16.19 5.21 9.74
CA LYS A 5 -16.45 6.13 8.62
C LYS A 5 -15.97 5.56 7.30
N VAL A 6 -14.75 5.01 7.26
CA VAL A 6 -14.18 4.39 6.06
C VAL A 6 -14.99 3.15 5.65
N ALA A 7 -15.38 2.30 6.61
CA ALA A 7 -16.21 1.13 6.34
C ALA A 7 -17.62 1.52 5.85
N ALA A 8 -18.23 2.55 6.44
CA ALA A 8 -19.53 3.06 5.98
C ALA A 8 -19.45 3.65 4.57
N LEU A 9 -18.40 4.41 4.25
CA LEU A 9 -18.14 4.91 2.89
C LEU A 9 -17.96 3.77 1.88
N GLY A 10 -17.19 2.73 2.24
CA GLY A 10 -17.01 1.56 1.39
C GLY A 10 -18.33 0.80 1.14
N MET A 11 -19.12 0.56 2.18
CA MET A 11 -20.41 -0.14 2.07
C MET A 11 -21.43 0.66 1.25
N THR A 12 -21.54 1.98 1.48
CA THR A 12 -22.44 2.85 0.72
C THR A 12 -22.02 2.95 -0.75
N GLY A 13 -20.72 3.08 -1.03
CA GLY A 13 -20.17 3.05 -2.39
C GLY A 13 -20.44 1.74 -3.12
N MET A 14 -20.29 0.59 -2.43
CA MET A 14 -20.60 -0.73 -2.98
C MET A 14 -22.09 -0.89 -3.31
N LEU A 15 -22.98 -0.49 -2.39
CA LEU A 15 -24.44 -0.57 -2.59
C LEU A 15 -24.91 0.30 -3.77
N LEU A 16 -24.42 1.53 -3.85
CA LEU A 16 -24.70 2.43 -4.98
C LEU A 16 -24.12 1.89 -6.28
N GLY A 17 -22.91 1.33 -6.25
CA GLY A 17 -22.29 0.69 -7.42
C GLY A 17 -23.13 -0.47 -7.96
N LEU A 18 -23.64 -1.34 -7.08
CA LEU A 18 -24.50 -2.46 -7.47
C LEU A 18 -25.81 -1.99 -8.13
N LEU A 19 -26.47 -0.97 -7.57
CA LEU A 19 -27.71 -0.42 -8.12
C LEU A 19 -27.51 0.21 -9.51
N LEU A 20 -26.38 0.91 -9.73
CA LEU A 20 -26.07 1.53 -11.02
C LEU A 20 -25.63 0.52 -12.07
N LYS A 21 -25.06 -0.62 -11.66
CA LYS A 21 -24.59 -1.66 -12.59
C LYS A 21 -25.73 -2.26 -13.42
N GLU A 22 -26.95 -2.32 -12.88
CA GLU A 22 -28.13 -2.77 -13.62
C GLU A 22 -28.64 -1.77 -14.66
N THR A 23 -28.38 -0.47 -14.48
CA THR A 23 -28.86 0.59 -15.39
C THR A 23 -27.81 1.03 -16.41
N LYS A 24 -26.59 1.35 -15.93
CA LYS A 24 -25.47 1.83 -16.75
C LYS A 24 -24.13 1.36 -16.15
N PRO A 25 -23.56 0.24 -16.64
CA PRO A 25 -22.36 -0.37 -16.03
C PRO A 25 -21.12 0.52 -16.08
N GLU A 26 -21.02 1.45 -17.05
CA GLU A 26 -19.90 2.40 -17.16
C GLU A 26 -19.80 3.34 -15.94
N TYR A 27 -20.94 3.82 -15.43
CA TYR A 27 -20.96 4.71 -14.26
C TYR A 27 -20.63 3.98 -12.95
N SER A 28 -20.90 2.67 -12.87
CA SER A 28 -20.50 1.85 -11.73
C SER A 28 -18.99 1.81 -11.55
N VAL A 29 -18.21 1.81 -12.64
CA VAL A 29 -16.74 1.80 -12.60
C VAL A 29 -16.20 3.15 -12.14
N TYR A 30 -16.76 4.26 -12.61
CA TYR A 30 -16.38 5.59 -12.13
C TYR A 30 -16.70 5.77 -10.64
N LEU A 31 -17.82 5.22 -10.17
CA LEU A 31 -18.22 5.29 -8.77
C LEU A 31 -17.27 4.48 -7.87
N SER A 32 -16.90 3.26 -8.27
CA SER A 32 -15.96 2.44 -7.50
C SER A 32 -14.56 3.05 -7.45
N LEU A 33 -14.09 3.63 -8.56
CA LEU A 33 -12.84 4.37 -8.61
C LEU A 33 -12.86 5.58 -7.68
N ALA A 34 -13.92 6.40 -7.72
CA ALA A 34 -14.06 7.57 -6.87
C ALA A 34 -14.13 7.19 -5.38
N ALA A 35 -14.89 6.15 -5.03
CA ALA A 35 -14.96 5.62 -3.67
C ALA A 35 -13.60 5.12 -3.18
N GLY A 36 -12.86 4.40 -4.02
CA GLY A 36 -11.51 3.96 -3.70
C GLY A 36 -10.55 5.12 -3.47
N ILE A 37 -10.54 6.12 -4.34
CA ILE A 37 -9.67 7.31 -4.18
C ILE A 37 -9.98 8.04 -2.86
N LEU A 38 -11.26 8.18 -2.50
CA LEU A 38 -11.68 8.79 -1.22
C LEU A 38 -11.22 7.97 -0.01
N ILE A 39 -11.29 6.64 -0.08
CA ILE A 39 -10.80 5.76 0.99
C ILE A 39 -9.27 5.88 1.11
N PHE A 40 -8.57 5.91 -0.02
CA PHE A 40 -7.11 6.01 -0.03
C PHE A 40 -6.59 7.34 0.47
N SER A 41 -7.26 8.46 0.16
CA SER A 41 -6.89 9.78 0.69
C SER A 41 -7.04 9.84 2.21
N TYR A 42 -8.08 9.22 2.77
CA TYR A 42 -8.23 9.04 4.21
C TYR A 42 -7.10 8.19 4.82
N MET A 43 -6.66 7.15 4.11
CA MET A 43 -5.55 6.29 4.56
C MET A 43 -4.19 7.03 4.52
N ALA A 44 -3.94 7.84 3.49
CA ALA A 44 -2.70 8.58 3.33
C ALA A 44 -2.42 9.53 4.51
N GLY A 45 -3.46 10.23 5.00
CA GLY A 45 -3.31 11.10 6.18
C GLY A 45 -2.95 10.35 7.48
N LYS A 46 -3.29 9.06 7.59
CA LYS A 46 -2.87 8.21 8.73
C LYS A 46 -1.46 7.66 8.56
N LEU A 47 -1.05 7.45 7.32
CA LEU A 47 0.29 6.99 7.01
C LEU A 47 1.33 8.03 7.46
N GLU A 48 1.05 9.33 7.25
CA GLU A 48 1.93 10.42 7.73
C GLU A 48 2.15 10.39 9.25
N TYR A 49 1.09 10.15 10.03
CA TYR A 49 1.19 10.01 11.49
C TYR A 49 2.04 8.79 11.92
N LEU A 50 1.93 7.67 11.18
CA LEU A 50 2.77 6.50 11.41
C LEU A 50 4.24 6.79 11.08
N PHE A 51 4.50 7.49 9.97
CA PHE A 51 5.86 7.91 9.61
C PHE A 51 6.50 8.78 10.70
N ASP A 52 5.78 9.77 11.22
CA ASP A 52 6.26 10.65 12.28
C ASP A 52 6.52 9.90 13.60
N SER A 53 5.64 8.94 13.95
CA SER A 53 5.82 8.09 15.12
C SER A 53 7.05 7.18 15.01
N VAL A 54 7.28 6.66 13.81
CA VAL A 54 8.43 5.80 13.52
C VAL A 54 9.75 6.59 13.54
N LEU A 55 9.75 7.82 13.03
CA LEU A 55 10.89 8.74 13.12
C LEU A 55 11.23 9.07 14.59
N LYS A 56 10.23 9.26 15.44
CA LYS A 56 10.45 9.44 16.90
C LYS A 56 11.08 8.22 17.56
N ILE A 57 10.67 7.00 17.19
CA ILE A 57 11.30 5.76 17.71
C ILE A 57 12.78 5.70 17.33
N GLN A 58 13.14 6.28 16.18
CA GLN A 58 14.53 6.35 15.74
C GLN A 58 15.41 7.21 16.66
N GLU A 59 14.87 8.20 17.37
CA GLU A 59 15.66 8.96 18.36
C GLU A 59 16.05 8.10 19.57
N TYR A 60 15.30 7.03 19.85
CA TYR A 60 15.54 6.14 21.00
C TYR A 60 16.36 4.88 20.65
N LEU A 61 16.50 4.55 19.36
CA LEU A 61 17.28 3.39 18.92
C LEU A 61 18.46 3.85 18.04
N PRO A 62 19.68 3.32 18.25
CA PRO A 62 20.84 3.58 17.38
C PRO A 62 20.72 2.77 16.07
N LEU A 63 19.61 2.93 15.35
CA LEU A 63 19.39 2.34 14.04
C LEU A 63 19.75 3.36 12.96
N ASP A 64 20.54 2.93 11.98
CA ASP A 64 20.84 3.75 10.82
C ASP A 64 19.53 4.07 10.07
N THR A 65 19.26 5.37 9.91
CA THR A 65 18.18 6.00 9.12
C THR A 65 17.87 5.25 7.84
N LYS A 66 18.90 4.72 7.20
CA LYS A 66 18.79 4.03 5.92
C LYS A 66 17.96 2.74 6.01
N TYR A 67 18.06 1.96 7.09
CA TYR A 67 17.26 0.72 7.23
C TYR A 67 15.81 1.02 7.50
N LEU A 68 15.56 2.00 8.38
CA LEU A 68 14.20 2.36 8.78
C LEU A 68 13.42 2.95 7.59
N THR A 69 14.03 3.87 6.85
CA THR A 69 13.45 4.41 5.61
C THR A 69 13.26 3.33 4.53
N THR A 70 14.11 2.32 4.46
CA THR A 70 13.97 1.20 3.51
C THR A 70 12.79 0.29 3.87
N LEU A 71 12.62 -0.05 5.15
CA LEU A 71 11.44 -0.77 5.65
C LEU A 71 10.15 -0.02 5.34
N LEU A 72 10.12 1.27 5.62
CA LEU A 72 8.96 2.13 5.38
C LEU A 72 8.62 2.21 3.89
N LYS A 73 9.63 2.31 3.01
CA LYS A 73 9.45 2.23 1.55
C LYS A 73 8.83 0.90 1.12
N MET A 74 9.31 -0.23 1.64
CA MET A 74 8.73 -1.55 1.31
C MET A 74 7.26 -1.66 1.71
N ILE A 75 6.90 -1.18 2.91
CA ILE A 75 5.50 -1.16 3.38
C ILE A 75 4.65 -0.27 2.47
N GLY A 76 5.13 0.94 2.16
CA GLY A 76 4.42 1.87 1.28
C GLY A 76 4.15 1.30 -0.11
N ILE A 77 5.16 0.68 -0.73
CA ILE A 77 5.05 0.06 -2.06
C ILE A 77 4.03 -1.09 -2.04
N THR A 78 4.01 -1.88 -0.97
CA THR A 78 3.05 -2.99 -0.83
C THR A 78 1.61 -2.47 -0.77
N TYR A 79 1.36 -1.44 0.04
CA TYR A 79 0.02 -0.84 0.16
C TYR A 79 -0.43 -0.16 -1.14
N ILE A 80 0.44 0.62 -1.78
CA ILE A 80 0.13 1.27 -3.07
C ILE A 80 -0.15 0.19 -4.13
N GLY A 81 0.71 -0.82 -4.22
CA GLY A 81 0.56 -1.92 -5.19
C GLY A 81 -0.75 -2.69 -5.01
N GLN A 82 -1.09 -3.07 -3.77
CA GLN A 82 -2.35 -3.77 -3.46
C GLN A 82 -3.59 -2.90 -3.71
N PHE A 83 -3.50 -1.60 -3.39
CA PHE A 83 -4.60 -0.69 -3.60
C PHE A 83 -4.85 -0.46 -5.10
N SER A 84 -3.80 -0.18 -5.87
CA SER A 84 -3.89 -0.01 -7.32
C SER A 84 -4.32 -1.29 -8.03
N SER A 85 -3.82 -2.46 -7.63
CA SER A 85 -4.26 -3.74 -8.21
C SER A 85 -5.72 -4.03 -7.89
N GLY A 86 -6.16 -3.77 -6.64
CA GLY A 86 -7.56 -3.89 -6.22
C GLY A 86 -8.49 -3.03 -7.07
N LEU A 87 -8.16 -1.75 -7.25
CA LEU A 87 -8.93 -0.84 -8.11
C LEU A 87 -9.04 -1.33 -9.55
N CYS A 88 -7.92 -1.75 -10.15
CA CYS A 88 -7.92 -2.29 -11.51
C CYS A 88 -8.78 -3.55 -11.61
N ARG A 89 -8.77 -4.41 -10.59
CA ARG A 89 -9.57 -5.63 -10.56
C ARG A 89 -11.06 -5.34 -10.42
N ASP A 90 -11.44 -4.38 -9.59
CA ASP A 90 -12.83 -3.93 -9.42
C ASP A 90 -13.40 -3.26 -10.67
N ALA A 91 -12.54 -2.59 -11.45
CA ALA A 91 -12.90 -2.05 -12.77
C ALA A 91 -13.02 -3.11 -13.88
N GLY A 92 -12.73 -4.38 -13.60
CA GLY A 92 -12.74 -5.49 -14.57
C GLY A 92 -11.42 -5.71 -15.31
N TYR A 93 -10.38 -4.93 -15.02
CA TYR A 93 -9.04 -5.06 -15.62
C TYR A 93 -8.12 -5.99 -14.80
N GLY A 94 -8.49 -7.28 -14.72
CA GLY A 94 -7.73 -8.27 -13.93
C GLY A 94 -6.28 -8.47 -14.39
N THR A 95 -6.01 -8.40 -15.70
CA THR A 95 -4.65 -8.57 -16.24
C THR A 95 -3.72 -7.42 -15.84
N LEU A 96 -4.22 -6.17 -15.87
CA LEU A 96 -3.46 -5.00 -15.40
C LEU A 96 -3.22 -5.07 -13.89
N ALA A 97 -4.24 -5.49 -13.12
CA ALA A 97 -4.09 -5.71 -11.68
C ALA A 97 -2.96 -6.71 -11.36
N ALA A 98 -2.93 -7.85 -12.07
CA ALA A 98 -1.89 -8.86 -11.88
C ALA A 98 -0.49 -8.33 -12.23
N GLN A 99 -0.36 -7.53 -13.31
CA GLN A 99 0.91 -6.91 -13.68
C GLN A 99 1.42 -5.94 -12.61
N ILE A 100 0.52 -5.14 -12.02
CA ILE A 100 0.86 -4.22 -10.92
C ILE A 100 1.37 -4.99 -9.70
N GLU A 101 0.72 -6.10 -9.33
CA GLU A 101 1.16 -6.92 -8.18
C GLU A 101 2.52 -7.56 -8.41
N VAL A 102 2.76 -8.12 -9.60
CA VAL A 102 4.06 -8.72 -9.94
C VAL A 102 5.15 -7.66 -9.90
N PHE A 103 4.89 -6.47 -10.45
CA PHE A 103 5.85 -5.37 -10.40
C PHE A 103 6.16 -4.93 -8.97
N ALA A 104 5.15 -4.76 -8.11
CA ALA A 104 5.36 -4.40 -6.72
C ALA A 104 6.20 -5.45 -5.97
N LYS A 105 5.92 -6.75 -6.18
CA LYS A 105 6.69 -7.85 -5.58
C LYS A 105 8.15 -7.87 -6.05
N LEU A 106 8.39 -7.69 -7.35
CA LEU A 106 9.74 -7.60 -7.91
C LEU A 106 10.50 -6.41 -7.32
N TYR A 107 9.84 -5.26 -7.18
CA TYR A 107 10.47 -4.05 -6.64
C TYR A 107 10.86 -4.23 -5.17
N ILE A 108 10.02 -4.90 -4.36
CA ILE A 108 10.35 -5.25 -2.97
C ILE A 108 11.56 -6.19 -2.92
N MET A 109 11.64 -7.18 -3.81
CA MET A 109 12.79 -8.08 -3.91
C MET A 109 14.09 -7.30 -4.20
N VAL A 110 14.05 -6.33 -5.13
CA VAL A 110 15.20 -5.44 -5.40
C VAL A 110 15.57 -4.61 -4.16
N LEU A 111 14.58 -4.06 -3.45
CA LEU A 111 14.82 -3.27 -2.24
C LEU A 111 15.42 -4.09 -1.09
N SER A 112 15.18 -5.40 -1.07
CA SER A 112 15.69 -6.31 -0.03
C SER A 112 17.16 -6.71 -0.22
N MET A 113 17.70 -6.61 -1.44
CA MET A 113 19.11 -6.92 -1.75
C MET A 113 20.14 -6.21 -0.86
N PRO A 114 20.07 -4.88 -0.63
CA PRO A 114 21.03 -4.21 0.26
C PRO A 114 20.96 -4.70 1.71
N VAL A 115 19.79 -5.12 2.18
CA VAL A 115 19.64 -5.70 3.53
C VAL A 115 20.32 -7.07 3.58
N LEU A 116 20.17 -7.87 2.53
CA LEU A 116 20.78 -9.19 2.41
C LEU A 116 22.31 -9.11 2.31
N LEU A 117 22.84 -8.13 1.57
CA LEU A 117 24.28 -7.82 1.51
C LEU A 117 24.84 -7.41 2.87
N ALA A 118 24.16 -6.50 3.58
CA ALA A 118 24.58 -6.08 4.92
C ALA A 118 24.61 -7.25 5.91
N LEU A 119 23.64 -8.17 5.83
CA LEU A 119 23.64 -9.39 6.62
C LEU A 119 24.86 -10.27 6.30
N MET A 120 25.19 -10.43 5.01
CA MET A 120 26.32 -11.25 4.58
C MET A 120 27.67 -10.66 5.03
N GLU A 121 27.83 -9.34 4.96
CA GLU A 121 29.00 -8.62 5.47
C GLU A 121 29.13 -8.78 7.00
N ALA A 122 28.03 -8.67 7.74
CA ALA A 122 28.04 -8.87 9.19
C ALA A 122 28.48 -10.30 9.55
N ILE A 123 27.96 -11.33 8.87
CA ILE A 123 28.39 -12.72 9.07
C ILE A 123 29.87 -12.89 8.76
N HIS A 124 30.37 -12.32 7.66
CA HIS A 124 31.78 -12.38 7.31
C HIS A 124 32.67 -11.75 8.38
N GLY A 125 32.27 -10.59 8.91
CA GLY A 125 33.01 -9.90 9.97
C GLY A 125 33.01 -10.62 11.33
N PHE A 126 32.02 -11.48 11.60
CA PHE A 126 32.04 -12.36 12.78
C PHE A 126 32.90 -13.61 12.61
N LEU A 127 33.14 -14.04 11.37
CA LEU A 127 33.89 -15.26 11.04
C LEU A 127 35.40 -15.00 10.86
N SER A 128 35.79 -13.75 10.55
CA SER A 128 37.18 -13.28 10.49
C SER A 128 37.72 -12.87 11.87
#